data_AF-A0A925KI76-F1
#
_entry.id   AF-A0A925KI76-F1
#
_cell.length_a   1.000
_cell.length_b   1.000
_cell.length_c   1.000
_cell.angle_alpha   90.00
_cell.angle_beta   90.00
_cell.angle_gamma   90.00
#
_symmetry.space_group_name_H-M   'P 1'
#
loop_
_entity.id
_entity.type
_entity.pdbx_description
1 polymer ?
#
loop_
_entity_poly.entity_id
_entity_poly.type
_entity_poly.pdbx_seq_one_letter_code
_entity_poly.pdbx_strand_id
1 'polypeptide(L)'
;PPSRPPQWETTVAAQRAHNIHVRDGIGEDEFVAMRRARDATLDVPTLILPSIQVNVRGGQLPPAEDDGVSYLRIPLNRLPISRS
;
A
#
# COMPACT_ATOMS: atom_id res chain seq x y z
N PRO A 1 3.40 5.92 -14.24
CA PRO A 1 4.53 5.73 -15.19
C PRO A 1 5.03 7.08 -15.72
N PRO A 2 6.31 7.21 -16.09
CA PRO A 2 6.89 8.46 -16.60
C PRO A 2 6.15 9.04 -17.82
N SER A 3 5.46 8.17 -18.58
CA SER A 3 4.70 8.52 -19.78
C SER A 3 3.32 9.15 -19.53
N ARG A 4 2.88 9.27 -18.28
CA ARG A 4 1.57 9.85 -17.94
C ARG A 4 1.73 10.96 -16.90
N PRO A 5 1.12 12.15 -17.09
CA PRO A 5 1.14 13.20 -16.07
C PRO A 5 0.45 12.72 -14.78
N PRO A 6 0.84 13.25 -13.61
CA PRO A 6 0.15 12.97 -12.36
C PRO A 6 -1.33 13.33 -12.44
N GLN A 7 -2.19 12.44 -11.95
CA GLN A 7 -3.63 12.67 -11.83
C GLN A 7 -4.09 12.15 -10.48
N TRP A 8 -4.68 13.02 -9.67
CA TRP A 8 -5.15 12.73 -8.31
C TRP A 8 -6.66 12.90 -8.15
N GLU A 9 -7.35 13.31 -9.22
CA GLU A 9 -8.78 13.59 -9.24
C GLU A 9 -9.51 12.72 -10.27
N THR A 10 -10.75 12.37 -9.95
CA THR A 10 -11.67 11.61 -10.80
C THR A 10 -13.10 11.86 -10.35
N THR A 11 -14.09 11.44 -11.13
CA THR A 11 -15.51 11.50 -10.73
C THR A 11 -16.07 10.10 -10.53
N VAL A 12 -17.15 10.00 -9.76
CA VAL A 12 -17.88 8.74 -9.59
C VAL A 12 -18.32 8.17 -10.94
N ALA A 13 -18.87 9.02 -11.83
CA ALA A 13 -19.29 8.60 -13.15
C ALA A 13 -18.13 8.04 -14.00
N ALA A 14 -16.96 8.68 -13.95
CA ALA A 14 -15.77 8.21 -14.67
C ALA A 14 -15.25 6.87 -14.11
N GLN A 15 -15.26 6.68 -12.79
CA GLN A 15 -14.86 5.41 -12.17
C GLN A 15 -15.83 4.27 -12.54
N ARG A 16 -17.14 4.51 -12.47
CA ARG A 16 -18.16 3.52 -12.86
C ARG A 16 -18.08 3.12 -14.32
N ALA A 17 -17.73 4.03 -15.22
CA ALA A 17 -17.63 3.75 -16.64
C ALA A 17 -16.27 3.14 -17.06
N HIS A 18 -15.16 3.53 -16.41
CA HIS A 18 -13.82 3.33 -16.97
C HIS A 18 -12.79 2.71 -16.02
N ASN A 19 -13.13 2.40 -14.76
CA ASN A 19 -12.20 1.71 -13.89
C ASN A 19 -11.86 0.32 -14.45
N ILE A 20 -10.58 0.07 -14.69
CA ILE A 20 -10.13 -1.18 -15.33
C ILE A 20 -10.35 -2.43 -14.47
N HIS A 21 -10.56 -2.26 -13.16
CA HIS A 21 -10.72 -3.34 -12.19
C HIS A 21 -12.14 -3.46 -11.62
N VAL A 22 -12.86 -2.35 -11.42
CA VAL A 22 -14.13 -2.31 -10.65
C VAL A 22 -15.19 -1.38 -11.26
N ARG A 23 -15.22 -1.25 -12.58
CA ARG A 23 -16.32 -0.56 -13.28
C ARG A 23 -17.63 -1.34 -13.18
N ASP A 24 -18.73 -0.69 -13.55
CA ASP A 24 -20.03 -1.34 -13.68
C ASP A 24 -19.94 -2.56 -14.62
N GLY A 25 -20.56 -3.67 -14.22
CA GLY A 25 -20.51 -4.95 -14.92
C GLY A 25 -19.50 -5.96 -14.37
N ILE A 26 -18.62 -5.57 -13.44
CA ILE A 26 -17.74 -6.49 -12.72
C ILE A 26 -18.41 -6.93 -11.41
N GLY A 27 -18.57 -8.24 -11.24
CA GLY A 27 -19.12 -8.83 -10.01
C GLY A 27 -18.09 -8.92 -8.87
N GLU A 28 -18.56 -9.17 -7.65
CA GLU A 28 -17.70 -9.31 -6.47
C GLU A 28 -16.68 -10.45 -6.64
N ASP A 29 -17.14 -11.66 -7.00
CA ASP A 29 -16.27 -12.83 -7.15
C ASP A 29 -15.18 -12.62 -8.21
N GLU A 30 -15.55 -11.99 -9.32
CA GLU A 30 -14.60 -11.65 -10.40
C GLU A 30 -13.55 -10.65 -9.91
N PHE A 31 -13.97 -9.59 -9.21
CA PHE A 31 -13.06 -8.61 -8.62
C PHE A 31 -12.12 -9.27 -7.60
N VAL A 32 -12.67 -10.09 -6.69
CA VAL A 32 -11.89 -10.78 -5.65
C VAL A 32 -10.86 -11.72 -6.28
N ALA A 33 -11.25 -12.50 -7.28
CA ALA A 33 -10.33 -13.40 -7.99
C ALA A 33 -9.19 -12.63 -8.66
N MET A 34 -9.50 -11.57 -9.40
CA MET A 34 -8.51 -10.71 -10.04
C MET A 34 -7.57 -10.07 -9.01
N ARG A 35 -8.12 -9.51 -7.92
CA ARG A 35 -7.35 -8.81 -6.89
C ARG A 35 -6.39 -9.76 -6.16
N ARG A 36 -6.87 -10.95 -5.77
CA ARG A 36 -6.04 -11.99 -5.13
C ARG A 36 -4.91 -12.45 -6.04
N ALA A 37 -5.21 -12.73 -7.32
CA ALA A 37 -4.20 -13.12 -8.30
C ALA A 37 -3.13 -12.02 -8.47
N ARG A 38 -3.55 -10.75 -8.52
CA ARG A 38 -2.64 -9.61 -8.61
C ARG A 38 -1.81 -9.40 -7.34
N ASP A 39 -2.41 -9.51 -6.15
CA ASP A 39 -1.70 -9.32 -4.88
C ASP A 39 -0.59 -10.34 -4.68
N ALA A 40 -0.81 -11.58 -5.11
CA ALA A 40 0.18 -12.64 -5.02
C ALA A 40 1.47 -12.36 -5.83
N THR A 41 1.43 -11.44 -6.79
CA THR A 41 2.58 -11.08 -7.63
C THR A 41 3.28 -9.79 -7.18
N LEU A 42 2.78 -9.10 -6.16
CA LEU A 42 3.33 -7.81 -5.74
C LEU A 42 4.39 -7.98 -4.66
N ASP A 43 5.49 -7.25 -4.85
CA ASP A 43 6.50 -7.06 -3.82
C ASP A 43 5.96 -6.24 -2.65
N VAL A 44 6.55 -6.46 -1.48
CA VAL A 44 6.28 -5.65 -0.29
C VAL A 44 6.77 -4.21 -0.51
N PRO A 45 5.96 -3.17 -0.20
CA PRO A 45 6.38 -1.79 -0.32
C PRO A 45 7.63 -1.49 0.52
N THR A 46 8.60 -0.78 -0.05
CA THR A 46 9.89 -0.45 0.57
C THR A 46 9.76 0.14 1.98
N LEU A 47 8.73 0.97 2.23
CA LEU A 47 8.53 1.67 3.49
C LEU A 47 7.42 1.07 4.38
N ILE A 48 6.92 -0.14 4.08
CA ILE A 48 5.77 -0.68 4.83
C ILE A 48 6.02 -0.73 6.36
N LEU A 49 7.21 -1.14 6.79
CA LEU A 49 7.56 -1.29 8.19
C LEU A 49 7.73 0.06 8.91
N PRO A 50 8.51 1.02 8.36
CA PRO A 50 8.52 2.40 8.88
C PRO A 50 7.13 3.04 8.91
N SER A 51 6.39 2.98 7.81
CA SER A 51 5.10 3.66 7.67
C SER A 51 4.07 3.14 8.66
N ILE A 52 3.96 1.82 8.85
CA ILE A 52 3.01 1.26 9.83
C ILE A 52 3.35 1.72 11.25
N GLN A 53 4.64 1.70 11.63
CA GLN A 53 5.07 2.08 12.98
C GLN A 53 4.76 3.54 13.31
N VAL A 54 4.85 4.44 12.33
CA VAL A 54 4.61 5.88 12.52
C VAL A 54 3.12 6.20 12.35
N ASN A 55 2.46 5.66 11.33
CA ASN A 55 1.07 6.01 10.99
C ASN A 55 0.07 5.51 12.04
N VAL A 56 0.30 4.35 12.66
CA VAL A 56 -0.58 3.84 13.74
C VAL A 56 -0.54 4.74 14.98
N ARG A 57 0.50 5.57 15.12
CA ARG A 57 0.67 6.57 16.18
C ARG A 57 0.23 7.97 15.75
N GLY A 58 -0.57 8.08 14.68
CA GLY A 58 -1.01 9.39 14.16
C GLY A 58 0.14 10.24 13.61
N GLY A 59 1.21 9.60 13.12
CA GLY A 59 2.38 10.30 12.59
C GLY A 59 3.50 10.55 13.61
N GLN A 60 3.30 10.19 14.88
CA GLN A 60 4.32 10.32 15.92
C GLN A 60 5.37 9.21 15.80
N LEU A 61 6.63 9.57 16.04
CA LEU A 61 7.71 8.59 16.13
C LEU A 61 7.53 7.71 17.39
N PRO A 62 8.16 6.52 17.43
CA PRO A 62 8.27 5.78 18.68
C PRO A 62 8.87 6.65 19.79
N PRO A 63 8.51 6.43 21.07
CA PRO A 63 9.19 7.06 22.19
C PRO A 63 10.71 6.87 22.07
N ALA A 64 11.45 7.87 22.52
CA ALA A 64 12.89 7.74 22.66
C ALA A 64 13.22 6.66 23.70
N GLU A 65 14.30 5.92 23.45
CA GLU A 65 14.91 5.03 24.45
C GLU A 65 15.73 5.87 25.46
N ASP A 66 16.42 5.22 26.40
CA ASP A 66 17.17 5.89 27.48
C ASP A 66 18.31 6.82 26.98
N ASP A 67 18.77 6.63 25.74
CA ASP A 67 19.75 7.48 25.07
C ASP A 67 19.14 8.75 24.44
N GLY A 68 17.83 8.93 24.57
CA GLY A 68 17.09 10.06 24.00
C GLY A 68 16.81 9.92 22.50
N VAL A 69 17.10 8.77 21.87
CA VAL A 69 16.91 8.54 20.43
C VAL A 69 15.71 7.63 20.17
N SER A 70 14.89 7.99 19.17
CA SER A 70 13.79 7.15 18.69
C SER A 70 14.28 6.16 17.63
N TYR A 71 13.95 4.88 17.79
CA TYR A 71 14.33 3.83 16.84
C TYR A 71 13.13 3.18 16.16
N LEU A 72 13.22 3.01 14.84
CA LEU A 72 12.31 2.13 14.10
C LEU A 72 12.79 0.69 14.26
N ARG A 73 11.88 -0.21 14.62
CA ARG A 73 12.20 -1.64 14.82
C ARG A 73 11.90 -2.41 13.54
N ILE A 74 12.93 -3.01 12.95
CA ILE A 74 12.79 -3.82 11.73
C ILE A 74 12.83 -5.30 12.14
N PRO A 75 11.68 -6.00 12.16
CA PRO A 75 11.66 -7.41 12.53
C PRO A 75 12.32 -8.25 11.42
N LEU A 76 13.34 -9.01 11.80
CA LEU A 76 14.09 -9.87 10.89
C LEU A 76 13.24 -11.10 10.52
N ASN A 77 13.16 -11.42 9.23
CA ASN A 77 12.49 -12.61 8.68
C ASN A 77 10.99 -12.75 9.04
N ARG A 78 10.30 -11.65 9.38
CA ARG A 78 8.86 -11.65 9.70
C ARG A 78 7.96 -11.13 8.58
N LEU A 79 8.53 -10.38 7.64
CA LEU A 79 7.87 -10.01 6.40
C LEU A 79 8.76 -10.45 5.24
N PRO A 80 8.17 -10.91 4.12
CA PRO A 80 8.94 -11.14 2.90
C PRO A 80 9.53 -9.80 2.45
N ILE A 81 10.83 -9.63 2.63
CA ILE A 81 11.53 -8.45 2.13
C ILE A 81 11.72 -8.69 0.64
N SER A 82 11.22 -7.79 -0.21
CA SER A 82 11.54 -7.82 -1.64
C SER A 82 13.06 -7.75 -1.77
N ARG A 83 13.67 -8.79 -2.36
CA ARG A 83 15.11 -8.84 -2.58
C ARG A 83 15.41 -7.83 -3.70
N SER A 84 16.09 -6.74 -3.35
CA SER A 84 16.76 -5.87 -4.32
C SER A 84 17.88 -6.61 -5.03
#